data_AF-A0AAA9THH5-F1
#
_entry.id   AF-A0AAA9THH5-F1
#
_cell.length_a   1.000
_cell.length_b   1.000
_cell.length_c   1.000
_cell.angle_alpha   90.00
_cell.angle_beta   90.00
_cell.angle_gamma   90.00
#
_symmetry.space_group_name_H-M   'P 1'
#
loop_
_entity.id
_entity.type
_entity.pdbx_description
1 polymer ?
#
loop_
_entity_poly.entity_id
_entity_poly.type
_entity_poly.pdbx_seq_one_letter_code
_entity_poly.pdbx_strand_id
1 'polypeptide(L)'
;MQNAGLDEEQAGIKVAGRNINNLRYTDGTILMAEREEELKSLLMKVKEESENVGLKLNIQKTKIMASGPITSNRWGNRETVETVADFILLGSQITADGDCNHEIKRHLLLGRKVMTNLDSILKSRDITLPTKVRLVKTMAFPLVMYGCESWTMKKAELRRIDAFELWCWRRLLRVLWARRSNQS
;
A
#
# COMPACT_ATOMS: atom_id res chain seq x y z
N MET A 1 14.98 2.29 19.23
CA MET A 1 15.35 2.13 17.81
C MET A 1 15.80 3.42 17.11
N GLN A 2 15.56 4.65 17.62
CA GLN A 2 15.98 5.88 16.92
C GLN A 2 17.48 5.91 16.57
N ASN A 3 18.36 5.36 17.42
CA ASN A 3 19.81 5.43 17.26
C ASN A 3 20.47 4.12 16.81
N ALA A 4 19.88 3.34 15.90
CA ALA A 4 20.52 2.11 15.40
C ALA A 4 21.75 2.36 14.47
N GLY A 5 22.32 3.56 14.47
CA GLY A 5 23.49 3.95 13.66
C GLY A 5 23.33 3.75 12.15
N LEU A 6 22.09 3.66 11.63
CA LEU A 6 21.86 3.38 10.21
C LEU A 6 22.27 4.55 9.32
N ASP A 7 22.19 5.78 9.81
CA ASP A 7 22.51 6.97 9.01
C ASP A 7 24.01 7.08 8.67
N GLU A 8 24.86 6.31 9.37
CA GLU A 8 26.31 6.21 9.13
C GLU A 8 26.67 5.15 8.08
N GLU A 9 25.71 4.29 7.70
CA GLU A 9 25.93 3.22 6.73
C GLU A 9 25.89 3.73 5.28
N GLN A 10 26.86 3.30 4.48
CA GLN A 10 26.84 3.55 3.03
C GLN A 10 25.80 2.69 2.30
N ALA A 11 25.43 1.54 2.87
CA ALA A 11 24.37 0.68 2.35
C ALA A 11 23.04 1.45 2.27
N GLY A 12 22.29 1.26 1.19
CA GLY A 12 21.05 1.99 0.96
C GLY A 12 20.64 2.01 -0.52
N ILE A 13 19.63 2.81 -0.84
CA ILE A 13 19.20 3.11 -2.20
C ILE A 13 19.32 4.62 -2.40
N LYS A 14 19.87 5.05 -3.53
CA LYS A 14 19.96 6.48 -3.88
C LYS A 14 18.64 6.98 -4.48
N VAL A 15 18.02 7.94 -3.82
CA VAL A 15 16.81 8.63 -4.28
C VAL A 15 17.09 10.13 -4.34
N ALA A 16 16.97 10.72 -5.53
CA ALA A 16 17.25 12.15 -5.76
C ALA A 16 18.59 12.63 -5.17
N GLY A 17 19.63 11.79 -5.28
CA GLY A 17 20.98 12.08 -4.78
C GLY A 17 21.19 11.86 -3.28
N ARG A 18 20.17 11.44 -2.53
CA ARG A 18 20.26 11.10 -1.10
C ARG A 18 20.26 9.58 -0.92
N ASN A 19 21.10 9.07 -0.03
CA ASN A 19 21.07 7.66 0.35
C ASN A 19 19.93 7.43 1.35
N ILE A 20 19.04 6.48 1.07
CA ILE A 20 17.95 6.08 1.96
C ILE A 20 18.10 4.59 2.22
N ASN A 21 18.30 4.23 3.48
CA ASN A 21 18.47 2.84 3.89
C ASN A 21 17.40 2.34 4.85
N ASN A 22 16.60 3.24 5.42
CA ASN A 22 15.52 2.87 6.30
C ASN A 22 14.32 3.83 6.23
N LEU A 23 13.13 3.28 6.49
CA LEU A 23 11.90 4.03 6.77
C LEU A 23 11.27 3.43 8.02
N ARG A 24 10.90 4.28 8.98
CA ARG A 24 10.39 3.84 10.29
C ARG A 24 9.01 4.42 10.52
N TYR A 25 8.08 3.57 10.92
CA TYR A 25 6.75 3.98 11.35
C TYR A 25 6.31 3.14 12.53
N THR A 26 6.11 3.78 13.69
CA THR A 26 5.80 3.10 14.96
C THR A 26 6.83 2.00 15.28
N ASP A 27 6.42 0.73 15.36
CA ASP A 27 7.28 -0.43 15.58
C ASP A 27 7.83 -1.05 14.27
N GLY A 28 7.25 -0.69 13.12
CA GLY A 28 7.68 -1.15 11.81
C GLY A 28 8.92 -0.40 11.30
N THR A 29 9.93 -1.15 10.87
CA THR A 29 11.10 -0.63 10.16
C THR A 29 11.25 -1.33 8.83
N ILE A 30 11.40 -0.55 7.76
CA ILE A 30 11.73 -1.02 6.43
C ILE A 30 13.21 -0.75 6.22
N LEU A 31 13.95 -1.75 5.75
CA LEU A 31 15.33 -1.61 5.35
C LEU A 31 15.42 -1.75 3.84
N MET A 32 16.27 -0.96 3.22
CA MET A 32 16.42 -0.89 1.77
C MET A 32 17.90 -0.85 1.42
N ALA A 33 18.29 -1.64 0.42
CA ALA A 33 19.64 -1.63 -0.14
C ALA A 33 19.59 -2.09 -1.60
N GLU A 34 20.61 -1.72 -2.38
CA GLU A 34 20.75 -2.16 -3.77
C GLU A 34 21.21 -3.64 -3.89
N ARG A 35 21.85 -4.17 -2.85
CA ARG A 35 22.41 -5.53 -2.83
C ARG A 35 21.90 -6.36 -1.66
N GLU A 36 21.82 -7.67 -1.87
CA GLU A 36 21.35 -8.63 -0.85
C GLU A 36 22.27 -8.61 0.39
N GLU A 37 23.58 -8.52 0.19
CA GLU A 37 24.59 -8.48 1.25
C GLU A 37 24.50 -7.23 2.11
N GLU A 38 24.22 -6.09 1.48
CA GLU A 38 24.00 -4.81 2.16
C GLU A 38 22.69 -4.82 2.95
N LEU A 39 21.63 -5.44 2.41
CA LEU A 39 20.38 -5.59 3.15
C LEU A 39 20.57 -6.51 4.37
N LYS A 40 21.37 -7.57 4.23
CA LYS A 40 21.75 -8.46 5.34
C LYS A 40 22.53 -7.73 6.42
N SER A 41 23.51 -6.91 6.07
CA SER A 41 24.28 -6.15 7.06
C SER A 41 23.40 -5.16 7.83
N LEU A 42 22.51 -4.44 7.14
CA LEU A 42 21.54 -3.54 7.76
C LEU A 42 20.62 -4.29 8.73
N LEU A 43 20.09 -5.46 8.33
CA LEU A 43 19.23 -6.27 9.18
C LEU A 43 19.95 -6.76 10.45
N MET A 44 21.19 -7.22 10.31
CA MET A 44 22.00 -7.69 11.44
C MET A 44 22.32 -6.55 12.40
N LYS A 45 22.64 -5.36 11.89
CA LYS A 45 22.85 -4.17 12.73
C LYS A 45 21.60 -3.80 13.52
N VAL A 46 20.43 -3.77 12.87
CA VAL A 46 19.16 -3.53 13.57
C VAL A 46 18.89 -4.59 14.63
N LYS A 47 19.22 -5.86 14.36
CA LYS A 47 19.08 -6.95 15.33
C LYS A 47 19.94 -6.71 16.57
N GLU A 48 21.23 -6.47 16.38
CA GLU A 48 22.20 -6.24 17.46
C GLU A 48 21.80 -5.02 18.32
N GLU A 49 21.50 -3.89 17.68
CA GLU A 49 21.08 -2.67 18.38
C GLU A 49 19.74 -2.82 19.09
N SER A 50 18.85 -3.68 18.58
CA SER A 50 17.60 -4.02 19.27
C SER A 50 17.86 -4.86 20.51
N GLU A 51 18.75 -5.85 20.43
CA GLU A 51 19.12 -6.72 21.54
C GLU A 51 19.82 -5.94 22.67
N ASN A 52 20.66 -4.95 22.32
CA ASN A 52 21.31 -4.04 23.27
C ASN A 52 20.32 -3.26 24.14
N VAL A 53 19.11 -2.99 23.64
CA VAL A 53 18.04 -2.32 24.38
C VAL A 53 16.95 -3.29 24.88
N GLY A 54 17.21 -4.59 24.85
CA GLY A 54 16.32 -5.64 25.35
C GLY A 54 15.14 -5.98 24.42
N LEU A 55 15.17 -5.56 23.16
CA LEU A 55 14.18 -5.88 22.14
C LEU A 55 14.64 -7.06 21.27
N LYS A 56 13.69 -7.78 20.68
CA LYS A 56 13.96 -8.89 19.75
C LYS A 56 13.19 -8.70 18.46
N LEU A 57 13.84 -8.99 17.33
CA LEU A 57 13.17 -9.01 16.03
C LEU A 57 12.17 -10.16 15.96
N ASN A 58 10.97 -9.86 15.46
CA ASN A 58 9.96 -10.87 15.21
C ASN A 58 10.15 -11.45 13.80
N ILE A 59 10.95 -12.52 13.68
CA ILE A 59 11.28 -13.18 12.42
C ILE A 59 10.04 -13.65 11.65
N GLN A 60 8.95 -14.03 12.34
CA GLN A 60 7.72 -14.45 11.67
C GLN A 60 7.01 -13.28 10.97
N LYS A 61 7.14 -12.05 11.49
CA LYS A 61 6.59 -10.84 10.88
C LYS A 61 7.54 -10.18 9.89
N THR A 62 8.85 -10.38 10.03
CA THR A 62 9.85 -9.87 9.08
C THR A 62 9.69 -10.60 7.75
N LYS A 63 9.60 -9.83 6.66
CA LYS A 63 9.54 -10.32 5.29
C LYS A 63 10.62 -9.66 4.46
N ILE A 64 11.04 -10.34 3.40
CA ILE A 64 12.01 -9.83 2.44
C ILE A 64 11.36 -9.83 1.07
N MET A 65 11.57 -8.75 0.33
CA MET A 65 11.05 -8.57 -1.00
C MET A 65 12.17 -8.01 -1.86
N ALA A 66 12.33 -8.54 -3.07
CA ALA A 66 13.33 -8.09 -4.02
C ALA A 66 12.74 -8.13 -5.43
N SER A 67 13.10 -7.15 -6.25
CA SER A 67 12.75 -7.16 -7.68
C SER A 67 13.57 -8.19 -8.48
N GLY A 68 14.72 -8.62 -7.97
CA GLY A 68 15.59 -9.62 -8.56
C GLY A 68 15.59 -10.95 -7.78
N PRO A 69 16.32 -11.97 -8.27
CA PRO A 69 16.46 -13.24 -7.58
C PRO A 69 17.17 -13.04 -6.23
N ILE A 70 16.63 -13.66 -5.19
CA ILE A 70 17.29 -13.75 -3.88
C ILE A 70 18.07 -15.06 -3.84
N THR A 71 19.37 -14.97 -3.58
CA THR A 71 20.28 -16.10 -3.60
C THR A 71 20.25 -16.90 -2.30
N SER A 72 19.83 -16.29 -1.18
CA SER A 72 19.77 -16.96 0.11
C SER A 72 18.51 -16.63 0.90
N ASN A 73 17.92 -17.65 1.52
CA ASN A 73 16.87 -17.48 2.52
C ASN A 73 17.43 -17.46 3.96
N ARG A 74 18.76 -17.51 4.12
CA ARG A 74 19.44 -17.40 5.42
C ARG A 74 19.92 -15.98 5.64
N TRP A 75 19.29 -15.31 6.59
CA TRP A 75 19.52 -13.90 6.88
C TRP A 75 20.11 -13.65 8.27
N GLY A 76 20.20 -14.70 9.10
CA GLY A 76 20.99 -14.73 10.32
C GLY A 76 21.67 -16.08 10.52
N ASN A 77 22.35 -16.27 11.66
CA ASN A 77 23.15 -17.47 11.93
C ASN A 77 22.38 -18.80 11.79
N ARG A 78 21.06 -18.81 12.08
CA ARG A 78 20.14 -19.96 11.89
C ARG A 78 18.71 -19.59 11.50
N GLU A 79 18.42 -18.32 11.27
CA GLU A 79 17.06 -17.83 11.04
C GLU A 79 16.79 -17.67 9.54
N THR A 80 15.70 -18.29 9.08
CA THR A 80 15.18 -18.12 7.73
C THR A 80 14.07 -17.07 7.75
N VAL A 81 14.23 -16.03 6.94
CA VAL A 81 13.21 -14.99 6.78
C VAL A 81 12.43 -15.30 5.50
N GLU A 82 11.10 -15.12 5.55
CA GLU A 82 10.25 -15.40 4.40
C GLU A 82 10.45 -14.36 3.29
N THR A 83 10.72 -14.84 2.08
CA THR A 83 10.71 -14.02 0.87
C THR A 83 9.30 -13.97 0.29
N VAL A 84 8.80 -12.77 0.02
CA VAL A 84 7.44 -12.54 -0.50
C VAL A 84 7.49 -11.78 -1.83
N ALA A 85 6.49 -12.02 -2.68
CA ALA A 85 6.30 -11.27 -3.92
C ALA A 85 5.50 -9.98 -3.71
N ASP A 86 4.70 -9.92 -2.63
CA ASP A 86 3.91 -8.77 -2.26
C ASP A 86 3.76 -8.65 -0.74
N PHE A 87 3.54 -7.43 -0.26
CA PHE A 87 3.41 -7.13 1.16
C PHE A 87 2.47 -5.95 1.40
N ILE A 88 1.65 -6.00 2.45
CA ILE A 88 0.83 -4.87 2.87
C ILE A 88 1.62 -4.03 3.86
N LEU A 89 2.04 -2.85 3.42
CA LEU A 89 2.73 -1.85 4.22
C LEU A 89 1.82 -0.65 4.46
N LEU A 90 1.55 -0.31 5.72
CA LEU A 90 0.73 0.84 6.12
C LEU A 90 -0.65 0.92 5.42
N GLY A 91 -1.20 -0.24 5.04
CA GLY A 91 -2.47 -0.36 4.32
C GLY A 91 -2.34 -0.44 2.79
N SER A 92 -1.19 -0.07 2.23
CA SER A 92 -0.86 -0.14 0.81
C SER A 92 -0.20 -1.46 0.45
N GLN A 93 -0.58 -2.04 -0.68
CA GLN A 93 0.00 -3.30 -1.16
C GLN A 93 1.17 -2.98 -2.11
N ILE A 94 2.37 -3.37 -1.73
CA ILE A 94 3.57 -3.20 -2.54
C ILE A 94 3.93 -4.56 -3.13
N THR A 95 4.26 -4.59 -4.42
CA THR A 95 4.67 -5.79 -5.14
C THR A 95 6.12 -5.67 -5.60
N ALA A 96 6.81 -6.81 -5.72
CA ALA A 96 8.20 -6.89 -6.13
C ALA A 96 8.46 -6.34 -7.55
N ASP A 97 7.44 -6.38 -8.42
CA ASP A 97 7.47 -5.81 -9.78
C ASP A 97 7.09 -4.32 -9.84
N GLY A 98 6.69 -3.72 -8.71
CA GLY A 98 6.28 -2.32 -8.61
C GLY A 98 4.95 -1.98 -9.28
N ASP A 99 4.14 -2.97 -9.69
CA ASP A 99 2.85 -2.71 -10.35
C ASP A 99 1.71 -2.39 -9.37
N CYS A 100 1.26 -1.14 -9.36
CA CYS A 100 0.17 -0.67 -8.50
C CYS A 100 -1.22 -1.21 -8.90
N ASN A 101 -1.35 -1.97 -10.00
CA ASN A 101 -2.63 -2.46 -10.50
C ASN A 101 -3.38 -3.35 -9.49
N HIS A 102 -2.66 -4.21 -8.76
CA HIS A 102 -3.24 -5.08 -7.74
C HIS A 102 -3.81 -4.27 -6.57
N GLU A 103 -3.04 -3.29 -6.10
CA GLU A 103 -3.45 -2.37 -5.05
C GLU A 103 -4.68 -1.56 -5.47
N ILE A 104 -4.65 -0.93 -6.65
CA ILE A 104 -5.78 -0.13 -7.16
C ILE A 104 -7.04 -0.99 -7.25
N LYS A 105 -6.95 -2.20 -7.79
CA LYS A 105 -8.10 -3.14 -7.84
C LYS A 105 -8.63 -3.46 -6.44
N ARG A 106 -7.75 -3.71 -5.47
CA ARG A 106 -8.12 -3.98 -4.07
C ARG A 106 -8.87 -2.78 -3.46
N HIS A 107 -8.36 -1.56 -3.62
CA HIS A 107 -9.01 -0.35 -3.13
C HIS A 107 -10.38 -0.11 -3.78
N LEU A 108 -10.50 -0.33 -5.10
CA LEU A 108 -11.78 -0.25 -5.82
C LEU A 108 -12.80 -1.29 -5.32
N LEU A 109 -12.36 -2.52 -5.01
CA LEU A 109 -13.24 -3.54 -4.42
C LEU A 109 -13.74 -3.15 -3.04
N LEU A 110 -12.87 -2.60 -2.19
CA LEU A 110 -13.26 -2.09 -0.88
C LEU A 110 -14.24 -0.91 -1.01
N GLY A 111 -14.01 0.02 -1.94
CA GLY A 111 -14.94 1.11 -2.25
C GLY A 111 -16.31 0.59 -2.71
N ARG A 112 -16.34 -0.46 -3.54
CA ARG A 112 -17.59 -1.12 -3.95
C ARG A 112 -18.32 -1.75 -2.77
N LYS A 113 -17.59 -2.34 -1.81
CA LYS A 113 -18.16 -2.91 -0.59
C LYS A 113 -18.84 -1.82 0.24
N VAL A 114 -18.20 -0.67 0.44
CA VAL A 114 -18.80 0.48 1.14
C VAL A 114 -20.07 0.95 0.42
N MET A 115 -20.02 1.13 -0.90
CA MET A 115 -21.18 1.55 -1.69
C MET A 115 -22.34 0.53 -1.67
N THR A 116 -22.04 -0.75 -1.48
CA THR A 116 -23.03 -1.80 -1.29
C THR A 116 -23.65 -1.73 0.10
N ASN A 117 -22.84 -1.50 1.13
CA ASN A 117 -23.32 -1.35 2.50
C ASN A 117 -24.20 -0.10 2.69
N LEU A 118 -23.96 0.96 1.90
CA LEU A 118 -24.77 2.18 1.89
C LEU A 118 -26.04 2.08 1.02
N ASP A 119 -26.33 0.94 0.40
CA ASP A 119 -27.39 0.82 -0.62
C ASP A 119 -28.77 1.27 -0.12
N SER A 120 -29.17 0.86 1.09
CA SER A 120 -30.45 1.26 1.69
C SER A 120 -30.55 2.77 1.91
N ILE A 121 -29.47 3.39 2.40
CA ILE A 121 -29.35 4.83 2.63
C ILE A 121 -29.42 5.60 1.31
N LEU A 122 -28.67 5.16 0.31
CA LEU A 122 -28.69 5.77 -1.03
C LEU A 122 -30.08 5.65 -1.69
N LYS A 123 -30.80 4.56 -1.40
CA LYS A 123 -32.16 4.28 -1.87
C LYS A 123 -33.30 4.86 -1.01
N SER A 124 -33.04 5.42 0.17
CA SER A 124 -34.08 6.10 0.96
C SER A 124 -34.58 7.35 0.23
N ARG A 125 -35.87 7.69 0.36
CA ARG A 125 -36.42 8.97 -0.13
C ARG A 125 -36.34 10.08 0.92
N ASP A 126 -36.18 9.70 2.19
CA ASP A 126 -36.19 10.61 3.34
C ASP A 126 -34.85 11.34 3.51
N ILE A 127 -33.80 10.82 2.87
CA ILE A 127 -32.46 11.40 2.92
C ILE A 127 -32.22 12.25 1.67
N THR A 128 -31.84 13.51 1.91
CA THR A 128 -31.57 14.47 0.83
C THR A 128 -30.38 14.06 -0.04
N LEU A 129 -30.40 14.47 -1.31
CA LEU A 129 -29.33 14.21 -2.25
C LEU A 129 -27.97 14.78 -1.78
N PRO A 130 -27.86 16.03 -1.26
CA PRO A 130 -26.61 16.56 -0.75
C PRO A 130 -25.99 15.70 0.36
N THR A 131 -26.80 15.20 1.30
CA THR A 131 -26.32 14.31 2.37
C THR A 131 -25.78 13.00 1.82
N LYS A 132 -26.45 12.40 0.83
CA LYS A 132 -25.95 11.17 0.17
C LYS A 132 -24.64 11.40 -0.57
N VAL A 133 -24.53 12.51 -1.29
CA VAL A 133 -23.29 12.88 -1.98
C VAL A 133 -22.16 13.04 -0.96
N ARG A 134 -22.43 13.71 0.17
CA ARG A 134 -21.47 13.83 1.26
C ARG A 134 -21.03 12.45 1.78
N LEU A 135 -21.97 11.55 2.06
CA LEU A 135 -21.65 10.19 2.53
C LEU A 135 -20.73 9.43 1.57
N VAL A 136 -21.02 9.45 0.27
CA VAL A 136 -20.16 8.80 -0.74
C VAL A 136 -18.75 9.42 -0.73
N LYS A 137 -18.67 10.76 -0.74
CA LYS A 137 -17.39 11.49 -0.72
C LYS A 137 -16.60 11.30 0.57
N THR A 138 -17.24 11.02 1.70
CA THR A 138 -16.56 10.84 2.99
C THR A 138 -16.25 9.39 3.33
N MET A 139 -16.98 8.43 2.77
CA MET A 139 -16.83 7.01 3.12
C MET A 139 -16.21 6.17 2.00
N ALA A 140 -16.59 6.41 0.74
CA ALA A 140 -16.12 5.58 -0.38
C ALA A 140 -14.83 6.14 -1.00
N PHE A 141 -14.80 7.44 -1.29
CA PHE A 141 -13.67 8.04 -2.01
C PHE A 141 -12.36 8.07 -1.21
N PRO A 142 -12.34 8.43 0.09
CA PRO A 142 -11.10 8.44 0.85
C PRO A 142 -10.50 7.03 0.96
N LEU A 143 -11.35 6.01 1.06
CA LEU A 143 -10.91 4.63 1.08
C LEU A 143 -10.25 4.23 -0.26
N VAL A 144 -10.84 4.64 -1.38
CA VAL A 144 -10.32 4.33 -2.71
C VAL A 144 -9.04 5.11 -3.01
N MET A 145 -8.93 6.35 -2.54
CA MET A 145 -7.81 7.25 -2.84
C MET A 145 -6.65 7.12 -1.84
N TYR A 146 -6.79 6.33 -0.78
CA TYR A 146 -5.72 6.14 0.20
C TYR A 146 -4.48 5.54 -0.47
N GLY A 147 -3.33 6.19 -0.29
CA GLY A 147 -2.05 5.76 -0.84
C GLY A 147 -1.83 6.12 -2.31
N CYS A 148 -2.76 6.86 -2.95
CA CYS A 148 -2.69 7.17 -4.38
C CYS A 148 -1.47 8.01 -4.78
N GLU A 149 -0.86 8.73 -3.84
CA GLU A 149 0.38 9.49 -4.00
C GLU A 149 1.58 8.60 -4.33
N SER A 150 1.50 7.31 -4.01
CA SER A 150 2.54 6.32 -4.30
C SER A 150 2.32 5.56 -5.61
N TRP A 151 1.18 5.77 -6.28
CA TRP A 151 0.80 4.99 -7.45
C TRP A 151 1.46 5.49 -8.73
N THR A 152 2.06 4.56 -9.47
CA THR A 152 2.47 4.81 -10.86
C THR A 152 1.27 4.56 -11.78
N MET A 153 0.51 5.62 -12.06
CA MET A 153 -0.74 5.56 -12.81
C MET A 153 -0.52 5.35 -14.32
N LYS A 154 -1.07 4.27 -14.88
CA LYS A 154 -1.16 4.08 -16.34
C LYS A 154 -2.59 4.39 -16.82
N LYS A 155 -2.75 4.55 -18.14
CA LYS A 155 -4.05 4.90 -18.76
C LYS A 155 -5.15 3.86 -18.48
N ALA A 156 -4.79 2.60 -18.23
CA ALA A 156 -5.76 1.56 -17.92
C ALA A 156 -6.34 1.72 -16.50
N GLU A 157 -5.49 2.08 -15.54
CA GLU A 157 -5.83 2.28 -14.14
C GLU A 157 -6.70 3.53 -13.97
N LEU A 158 -6.35 4.64 -14.63
CA LEU A 158 -7.18 5.86 -14.64
C LEU A 158 -8.61 5.56 -15.13
N ARG A 159 -8.74 4.87 -16.26
CA ARG A 159 -10.05 4.45 -16.79
C ARG A 159 -10.86 3.59 -15.83
N ARG A 160 -10.21 2.77 -15.00
CA ARG A 160 -10.89 1.96 -13.97
C ARG A 160 -11.40 2.81 -12.82
N ILE A 161 -10.63 3.80 -12.39
CA ILE A 161 -11.04 4.76 -11.36
C ILE A 161 -12.21 5.59 -11.86
N ASP A 162 -12.13 6.13 -13.09
CA ASP A 162 -13.23 6.86 -13.71
C ASP A 162 -14.50 6.02 -13.80
N ALA A 163 -14.36 4.76 -14.22
CA ALA A 163 -15.49 3.82 -14.30
C ALA A 163 -16.10 3.54 -12.91
N PHE A 164 -15.29 3.48 -11.86
CA PHE A 164 -15.76 3.34 -10.48
C PHE A 164 -16.49 4.59 -9.99
N GLU A 165 -15.95 5.78 -10.25
CA GLU A 165 -16.60 7.03 -9.90
C GLU A 165 -17.98 7.15 -10.57
N LEU A 166 -18.03 6.93 -11.89
CA LEU A 166 -19.28 6.94 -12.66
C LEU A 166 -20.27 5.89 -12.14
N TRP A 167 -19.78 4.70 -11.76
CA TRP A 167 -20.61 3.68 -11.14
C TRP A 167 -21.19 4.14 -9.80
N CYS A 168 -20.41 4.82 -8.96
CA CYS A 168 -20.89 5.38 -7.69
C CYS A 168 -22.02 6.39 -7.90
N TRP A 169 -21.82 7.35 -8.82
CA TRP A 169 -22.81 8.38 -9.11
C TRP A 169 -24.07 7.82 -9.75
N ARG A 170 -23.96 6.89 -10.70
CA ARG A 170 -25.13 6.21 -11.29
C ARG A 170 -25.93 5.45 -10.25
N ARG A 171 -25.26 4.77 -9.31
CA ARG A 171 -25.91 4.05 -8.22
C ARG A 171 -26.68 4.99 -7.29
N LEU A 172 -26.06 6.12 -6.91
CA LEU A 172 -26.68 7.14 -6.06
C LEU A 172 -27.89 7.81 -6.74
N LEU A 173 -27.76 8.14 -8.03
CA LEU A 173 -28.81 8.77 -8.84
C LEU A 173 -29.86 7.79 -9.38
N ARG A 174 -29.65 6.48 -9.21
CA ARG A 174 -30.50 5.39 -9.74
C ARG A 174 -30.66 5.45 -11.27
N VAL A 175 -29.61 5.85 -11.98
CA VAL A 175 -29.62 5.88 -13.45
C VAL A 175 -29.51 4.44 -13.98
N LEU A 176 -30.54 4.00 -14.71
CA LEU A 176 -30.58 2.70 -15.37
C LEU A 176 -29.53 2.62 -16.50
N TRP A 177 -28.93 1.45 -16.66
CA TRP A 177 -27.87 1.16 -17.64
C TRP A 177 -28.30 1.40 -19.11
N ALA A 178 -29.60 1.38 -19.37
CA ALA A 178 -30.18 1.59 -20.71
C ALA A 178 -30.15 3.06 -21.19
N ARG A 179 -29.91 4.03 -20.31
CA ARG A 179 -29.86 5.45 -20.68
C ARG A 179 -28.43 5.83 -21.11
N ARG A 180 -28.12 5.64 -22.40
CA ARG A 180 -26.87 6.17 -23.00
C ARG A 180 -27.01 7.70 -23.10
N SER A 181 -26.29 8.45 -22.27
CA SER A 181 -26.06 9.88 -22.49
C SER A 181 -24.88 10.07 -23.45
N ASN A 182 -25.07 9.66 -24.71
CA ASN A 182 -24.30 10.18 -25.84
C ASN A 182 -25.20 11.20 -26.52
N GLN A 183 -25.29 12.39 -25.95
CA GLN A 183 -25.66 13.57 -26.71
C GLN A 183 -24.50 14.54 -26.56
N SER A 184 -23.86 14.75 -27.71
CA SER A 184 -22.80 15.70 -28.01
C SER A 184 -23.22 17.13 -27.69
#